data_AF-A0A7R8CEQ8-F1
#
_entry.id   AF-A0A7R8CEQ8-F1
#
_cell.length_a   1.000
_cell.length_b   1.000
_cell.length_c   1.000
_cell.angle_alpha   90.00
_cell.angle_beta   90.00
_cell.angle_gamma   90.00
#
_symmetry.space_group_name_H-M   'P 1'
#
loop_
_entity.id
_entity.type
_entity.pdbx_description
1 polymer ?
#
loop_
_entity_poly.entity_id
_entity_poly.type
_entity_poly.pdbx_seq_one_letter_code
_entity_poly.pdbx_strand_id
1 'polypeptide(L)'
;MTTLLKGMPLSNNTVTRRMDEMGEDIETQLVEKLKSGNLSLQMDESTLRDSEKPPPSAADIYGKLINYLIVNNIPMENIISCAADGDPTMMGKKIGCLKLMKDENPEMILVYCVIHRDNLVAKNMTPPSYRLFKQFHGFIRYS
;
A
#
# COMPACT_ATOMS: atom_id res chain seq x y z
N MET A 1 -38.32 -18.92 -1.03
CA MET A 1 -36.87 -18.72 -0.76
C MET A 1 -36.57 -17.53 0.15
N THR A 2 -37.57 -16.77 0.63
CA THR A 2 -37.43 -15.56 1.47
C THR A 2 -37.73 -15.76 2.96
N THR A 3 -38.15 -16.96 3.38
CA THR A 3 -38.50 -17.27 4.79
C THR A 3 -37.34 -17.83 5.62
N LEU A 4 -36.26 -18.31 5.02
CA LEU A 4 -35.09 -18.85 5.74
C LEU A 4 -34.16 -17.77 6.31
N LEU A 5 -34.17 -16.55 5.75
CA LEU A 5 -33.33 -15.43 6.21
C LEU A 5 -33.92 -14.64 7.38
N LYS A 6 -35.19 -14.88 7.75
CA LYS A 6 -35.84 -14.27 8.93
C LYS A 6 -35.46 -14.95 10.27
N GLY A 7 -34.67 -16.03 10.23
CA GLY A 7 -34.41 -16.91 11.36
C GLY A 7 -33.03 -16.83 12.01
N MET A 8 -32.16 -15.89 11.61
CA MET A 8 -30.81 -15.76 12.20
C MET A 8 -30.70 -14.49 13.04
N PRO A 9 -31.07 -14.52 14.33
CA PRO A 9 -30.81 -13.41 15.24
C PRO A 9 -29.32 -13.44 15.61
N LEU A 10 -28.45 -12.93 14.75
CA LEU A 10 -27.06 -12.71 15.11
C LEU A 10 -26.97 -11.37 15.84
N SER A 11 -26.67 -11.43 17.14
CA SER A 11 -26.35 -10.23 17.93
C SER A 11 -25.15 -9.51 17.31
N ASN A 12 -25.11 -8.17 17.45
CA ASN A 12 -23.97 -7.35 17.03
C ASN A 12 -22.64 -7.93 17.53
N ASN A 13 -22.61 -8.48 18.75
CA ASN A 13 -21.43 -9.11 19.33
C ASN A 13 -20.95 -10.35 18.57
N THR A 14 -21.87 -11.16 18.03
CA THR A 14 -21.52 -12.34 17.25
C THR A 14 -21.00 -11.96 15.87
N VAL A 15 -21.55 -10.90 15.27
CA VAL A 15 -21.06 -10.37 13.98
C VAL A 15 -19.66 -9.80 14.14
N THR A 16 -19.43 -8.93 15.14
CA THR A 16 -18.11 -8.36 15.43
C THR A 16 -17.06 -9.44 15.66
N ARG A 17 -17.32 -10.40 16.56
CA ARG A 17 -16.37 -11.49 16.83
C ARG A 17 -16.00 -12.25 15.56
N ARG A 18 -16.97 -12.54 14.69
CA ARG A 18 -16.69 -13.25 13.44
C ARG A 18 -15.90 -12.40 12.45
N MET A 19 -16.11 -11.08 12.43
CA MET A 19 -15.30 -10.17 11.63
C MET A 19 -13.85 -10.13 12.11
N ASP A 20 -13.64 -10.10 13.42
CA ASP A 20 -12.30 -10.14 14.02
C ASP A 20 -11.59 -11.47 13.73
N GLU A 21 -12.29 -12.60 13.93
CA GLU A 21 -11.77 -13.94 13.62
C GLU A 21 -11.40 -14.09 12.13
N MET A 22 -12.23 -13.55 11.23
CA MET A 22 -11.91 -13.55 9.79
C MET A 22 -10.73 -12.62 9.48
N GLY A 23 -10.61 -11.50 10.19
CA GLY A 23 -9.48 -10.58 10.04
C GLY A 23 -8.16 -11.24 10.44
N GLU A 24 -8.14 -11.90 11.59
CA GLU A 24 -6.98 -12.62 12.12
C GLU A 24 -6.57 -13.79 11.21
N ASP A 25 -7.53 -14.54 10.67
CA ASP A 25 -7.27 -15.62 9.72
C ASP A 25 -6.65 -15.10 8.41
N ILE A 26 -7.21 -14.02 7.85
CA ILE A 26 -6.67 -13.38 6.63
C ILE A 26 -5.26 -12.86 6.87
N GLU A 27 -5.03 -12.20 8.02
CA GLU A 27 -3.70 -11.69 8.38
C GLU A 27 -2.68 -12.82 8.50
N THR A 28 -3.04 -13.91 9.20
CA THR A 28 -2.18 -15.08 9.38
C THR A 28 -1.80 -15.68 8.02
N GLN A 29 -2.78 -15.89 7.13
CA GLN A 29 -2.53 -16.42 5.79
C GLN A 29 -1.65 -15.49 4.95
N LEU A 30 -1.80 -14.18 5.09
CA LEU A 30 -0.98 -13.21 4.39
C LEU A 30 0.47 -13.26 4.89
N VAL A 31 0.68 -13.24 6.20
CA VAL A 31 2.01 -13.29 6.83
C VAL A 31 2.77 -14.54 6.39
N GLU A 32 2.13 -15.72 6.36
CA GLU A 32 2.78 -16.96 5.89
C GLU A 32 3.20 -16.89 4.41
N LYS A 33 2.43 -16.21 3.56
CA LYS A 33 2.82 -15.95 2.16
C LYS A 33 3.98 -14.98 2.06
N LEU A 34 3.99 -13.92 2.88
CA LEU A 34 5.05 -12.93 2.90
C LEU A 34 6.38 -13.52 3.38
N LYS A 35 6.35 -14.54 4.26
CA LYS A 35 7.55 -15.25 4.72
C LYS A 35 8.20 -16.13 3.66
N SER A 36 7.39 -16.75 2.79
CA SER A 36 7.86 -17.79 1.87
C SER A 36 8.06 -17.31 0.43
N GLY A 37 7.49 -16.16 0.06
CA GLY A 37 7.52 -15.64 -1.31
C GLY A 37 8.16 -14.27 -1.42
N ASN A 38 8.68 -13.98 -2.61
CA ASN A 38 9.09 -12.64 -3.00
C ASN A 38 7.86 -11.74 -3.21
N LEU A 39 7.98 -10.48 -2.80
CA LEU A 39 6.90 -9.51 -2.88
C LEU A 39 7.37 -8.14 -3.38
N SER A 40 6.41 -7.42 -3.97
CA SER A 40 6.55 -6.04 -4.37
C SER A 40 5.63 -5.19 -3.50
N LEU A 41 6.15 -4.11 -2.91
CA LEU A 41 5.34 -3.18 -2.11
C LEU A 41 5.00 -1.93 -2.91
N GLN A 42 3.78 -1.44 -2.76
CA GLN A 42 3.40 -0.11 -3.18
C GLN A 42 3.12 0.72 -1.93
N MET A 43 3.87 1.79 -1.75
CA MET A 43 3.73 2.72 -0.64
C MET A 43 3.14 4.02 -1.15
N ASP A 44 1.94 4.32 -0.69
CA ASP A 44 1.21 5.55 -1.04
C ASP A 44 1.03 6.39 0.23
N GLU A 45 1.41 7.66 0.19
CA GLU A 45 1.21 8.57 1.33
C GLU A 45 -0.24 9.08 1.32
N SER A 46 -1.10 8.49 2.14
CA SER A 46 -2.45 9.02 2.32
C SER A 46 -2.40 10.24 3.25
N THR A 47 -2.77 11.42 2.75
CA THR A 47 -2.87 12.64 3.57
C THR A 47 -4.22 12.70 4.31
N LEU A 48 -4.44 11.80 5.29
CA LEU A 48 -5.51 12.02 6.27
C LEU A 48 -5.04 13.11 7.23
N ARG A 49 -5.54 14.33 7.02
CA ARG A 49 -5.25 15.48 7.87
C ARG A 49 -6.06 15.35 9.17
N ASP A 50 -5.58 14.54 10.10
CA ASP A 50 -5.92 14.74 11.50
C ASP A 50 -5.19 16.01 11.94
N SER A 51 -5.94 17.06 12.24
CA SER A 51 -5.42 18.40 12.54
C SER A 51 -4.44 18.46 13.73
N GLU A 52 -4.25 17.34 14.44
CA GLU A 52 -3.45 17.24 15.65
C GLU A 52 -2.06 16.62 15.44
N LYS A 53 -1.80 15.93 14.31
CA LYS A 53 -0.51 15.24 14.11
C LYS A 53 0.23 15.75 12.86
N PRO A 54 1.54 16.07 12.98
CA PRO A 54 2.35 16.35 11.81
C PRO A 54 2.41 15.13 10.88
N PRO A 55 2.65 15.34 9.57
CA PRO A 55 2.86 14.23 8.65
C PRO A 55 4.00 13.34 9.14
N PRO A 56 3.89 12.01 8.97
CA PRO A 56 4.91 11.08 9.44
C PRO A 56 6.23 11.33 8.70
N SER A 57 7.35 11.26 9.42
CA SER A 57 8.66 11.35 8.79
C SER A 57 9.02 10.04 8.08
N ALA A 58 10.00 10.10 7.17
CA ALA A 58 10.58 8.93 6.53
C ALA A 58 11.00 7.85 7.55
N ALA A 59 11.58 8.28 8.68
CA ALA A 59 12.02 7.40 9.75
C ALA A 59 10.85 6.76 10.50
N ASP A 60 9.73 7.47 10.68
CA ASP A 60 8.54 6.92 11.34
C ASP A 60 7.89 5.82 10.48
N ILE A 61 7.77 6.06 9.18
CA ILE A 61 7.22 5.08 8.23
C ILE A 61 8.13 3.86 8.16
N TYR A 62 9.44 4.11 8.02
CA TYR A 62 10.45 3.07 7.99
C TYR A 62 10.43 2.21 9.25
N GLY A 63 10.48 2.83 10.43
CA GLY A 63 10.48 2.13 11.71
C GLY A 63 9.23 1.28 11.92
N LYS A 64 8.05 1.79 11.52
CA LYS A 64 6.81 1.01 11.57
C LYS A 64 6.86 -0.23 10.67
N LEU A 65 7.34 -0.08 9.43
CA LEU A 65 7.47 -1.20 8.50
C LEU A 65 8.44 -2.24 9.04
N ILE A 66 9.65 -1.83 9.42
CA ILE A 66 10.68 -2.75 9.93
C ILE A 66 10.19 -3.47 11.18
N ASN A 67 9.55 -2.77 12.11
CA ASN A 67 8.97 -3.42 13.29
C ASN A 67 7.92 -4.48 12.90
N TYR A 68 7.05 -4.19 11.92
CA TYR A 68 6.08 -5.17 11.43
C TYR A 68 6.76 -6.41 10.83
N LEU A 69 7.80 -6.22 10.01
CA LEU A 69 8.55 -7.33 9.43
C LEU A 69 9.22 -8.19 10.51
N ILE A 70 9.85 -7.55 11.50
CA ILE A 70 10.52 -8.25 12.62
C ILE A 70 9.52 -9.04 13.45
N VAL A 71 8.45 -8.41 13.93
CA VAL A 71 7.44 -9.06 14.78
C VAL A 71 6.81 -10.27 14.08
N ASN A 72 6.59 -10.15 12.77
CA ASN A 72 6.00 -11.22 11.96
C ASN A 72 7.03 -12.19 11.37
N ASN A 73 8.33 -12.05 11.67
CA ASN A 73 9.41 -12.87 11.11
C ASN A 73 9.40 -12.91 9.58
N ILE A 74 9.11 -11.79 8.93
CA ILE A 74 9.13 -11.63 7.48
C ILE A 74 10.54 -11.17 7.07
N PRO A 75 11.26 -11.95 6.26
CA PRO A 75 12.60 -11.56 5.81
C PRO A 75 12.56 -10.34 4.89
N MET A 76 13.45 -9.37 5.13
CA MET A 76 13.53 -8.13 4.33
C MET A 76 13.96 -8.41 2.88
N GLU A 77 14.74 -9.48 2.67
CA GLU A 77 15.18 -9.96 1.37
C GLU A 77 14.02 -10.41 0.46
N ASN A 78 12.87 -10.76 1.04
CA ASN A 78 11.69 -11.11 0.26
C ASN A 78 11.08 -9.89 -0.43
N ILE A 79 11.41 -8.66 0.02
CA ILE A 79 10.97 -7.43 -0.63
C ILE A 79 11.88 -7.15 -1.82
N ILE A 80 11.48 -7.62 -3.00
CA ILE A 80 12.26 -7.49 -4.22
C ILE A 80 12.12 -6.11 -4.87
N SER A 81 11.03 -5.40 -4.60
CA SER A 81 10.83 -4.07 -5.17
C SER A 81 9.84 -3.23 -4.39
N CYS A 82 10.02 -1.92 -4.40
CA CYS A 82 9.08 -0.96 -3.85
C CYS A 82 8.73 0.13 -4.85
N ALA A 83 7.44 0.44 -4.95
CA ALA A 83 6.88 1.55 -5.71
C ALA A 83 6.36 2.62 -4.75
N ALA A 84 6.73 3.89 -4.96
CA ALA A 84 6.09 5.01 -4.26
C ALA A 84 5.79 6.17 -5.20
N ASP A 85 4.95 7.08 -4.74
CA ASP A 85 4.85 8.39 -5.35
C ASP A 85 6.16 9.17 -5.20
N GLY A 86 6.30 10.26 -5.94
CA GLY A 86 7.51 11.07 -5.93
C GLY A 86 7.72 11.87 -4.64
N ASP A 87 7.00 11.56 -3.56
CA ASP A 87 7.04 12.32 -2.33
C ASP A 87 8.43 12.23 -1.67
N PRO A 88 9.03 13.35 -1.23
CA PRO A 88 10.35 13.36 -0.59
C PRO A 88 10.45 12.48 0.66
N THR A 89 9.38 12.27 1.41
CA THR A 89 9.34 11.40 2.60
C THR A 89 9.57 9.94 2.21
N MET A 90 9.10 9.54 1.03
CA MET A 90 9.23 8.17 0.53
C MET A 90 10.48 8.00 -0.34
N MET A 91 10.63 8.85 -1.37
CA MET A 91 11.65 8.77 -2.43
C MET A 91 12.80 9.76 -2.25
N GLY A 92 12.91 10.41 -1.09
CA GLY A 92 13.97 11.38 -0.78
C GLY A 92 15.37 10.79 -0.97
N LYS A 93 16.23 11.49 -1.73
CA LYS A 93 17.59 11.02 -2.08
C LYS A 93 18.51 10.85 -0.86
N LYS A 94 18.33 11.69 0.16
CA LYS A 94 19.15 11.69 1.38
C LYS A 94 18.43 11.06 2.57
N ILE A 95 17.15 11.37 2.73
CA ILE A 95 16.32 10.95 3.86
C ILE A 95 14.94 10.61 3.29
N GLY A 96 14.77 9.36 2.85
CA GLY A 96 13.51 8.85 2.33
C GLY A 96 13.33 7.41 2.79
N CYS A 97 12.09 6.99 3.08
CA CYS A 97 11.80 5.65 3.59
C CYS A 97 12.38 4.56 2.66
N LEU A 98 12.15 4.69 1.36
CA LEU A 98 12.65 3.73 0.37
C LEU A 98 14.17 3.77 0.20
N LYS A 99 14.79 4.91 0.46
CA LYS A 99 16.25 5.02 0.50
C LYS A 99 16.82 4.21 1.68
N LEU A 100 16.22 4.32 2.87
CA LEU A 100 16.61 3.55 4.05
C LEU A 100 16.45 2.05 3.80
N MET A 101 15.31 1.63 3.24
CA MET A 101 15.09 0.23 2.86
C MET A 101 16.11 -0.28 1.84
N LYS A 102 16.50 0.55 0.86
CA LYS A 102 17.48 0.20 -0.17
C LYS A 102 18.89 0.10 0.39
N ASP A 103 19.20 0.85 1.45
CA ASP A 103 20.49 0.77 2.13
C ASP A 103 20.63 -0.53 2.92
N GLU A 104 19.52 -1.06 3.48
CA GLU A 104 19.50 -2.37 4.15
C GLU A 104 19.36 -3.55 3.18
N ASN A 105 18.61 -3.38 2.08
CA ASN A 105 18.49 -4.38 1.01
C ASN A 105 18.93 -3.77 -0.34
N PRO A 106 20.24 -3.81 -0.66
CA PRO A 106 20.79 -3.24 -1.90
C PRO A 106 20.26 -3.86 -3.19
N GLU A 107 19.65 -5.05 -3.17
CA GLU A 107 19.08 -5.70 -4.35
C GLU A 107 17.64 -5.22 -4.65
N MET A 108 16.94 -4.65 -3.66
CA MET A 108 15.55 -4.19 -3.80
C MET A 108 15.39 -3.13 -4.90
N ILE A 109 14.52 -3.34 -5.89
CA ILE A 109 14.32 -2.37 -6.98
C ILE A 109 13.37 -1.25 -6.54
N LEU A 110 13.79 0.00 -6.68
CA LEU A 110 12.93 1.16 -6.46
C LEU A 110 12.32 1.65 -7.77
N VAL A 111 11.00 1.74 -7.83
CA VAL A 111 10.26 2.25 -8.99
C VAL A 111 9.37 3.43 -8.61
N TYR A 112 9.18 4.36 -9.53
CA TYR A 112 8.17 5.40 -9.38
C TYR A 112 6.79 4.83 -9.72
N CYS A 113 5.77 5.19 -8.94
CA CYS A 113 4.39 4.84 -9.22
C CYS A 113 3.97 5.35 -10.61
N VAL A 114 3.70 4.43 -11.55
CA VAL A 114 3.33 4.75 -12.94
C VAL A 114 2.06 5.60 -12.97
N ILE A 115 1.07 5.25 -12.15
CA ILE A 115 -0.21 5.98 -12.06
C ILE A 115 0.01 7.44 -11.63
N HIS A 116 0.88 7.66 -10.65
CA HIS A 116 1.20 9.01 -10.20
C HIS A 116 1.96 9.78 -11.28
N ARG A 117 2.92 9.14 -11.95
CA ARG A 117 3.71 9.76 -13.03
C ARG A 117 2.83 10.14 -14.23
N ASP A 118 1.93 9.26 -14.63
CA ASP A 118 0.96 9.48 -15.68
C ASP A 118 0.06 10.68 -15.35
N ASN A 119 -0.45 10.76 -14.12
CA ASN A 119 -1.23 11.90 -13.65
C ASN A 119 -0.42 13.21 -13.67
N LEU A 120 0.87 13.18 -13.33
CA LEU A 120 1.74 14.37 -13.41
C LEU A 120 1.98 14.82 -14.85
N VAL A 121 2.21 13.88 -15.78
CA VAL A 121 2.39 14.22 -17.21
C VAL A 121 1.09 14.81 -17.76
N ALA A 122 -0.07 14.21 -17.43
CA ALA A 122 -1.37 14.67 -17.88
C ALA A 122 -1.67 16.14 -17.54
N LYS A 123 -1.19 16.62 -16.38
CA LYS A 123 -1.33 18.02 -15.95
C LYS A 123 -0.62 19.01 -16.88
N ASN A 124 0.41 18.57 -17.59
CA ASN A 124 1.24 19.39 -18.47
C ASN A 124 0.92 19.19 -19.96
N MET A 125 -0.09 18.39 -20.31
CA MET A 125 -0.46 18.13 -21.69
C MET A 125 -1.34 19.23 -22.29
N THR A 126 -1.25 19.41 -23.60
CA THR A 126 -2.20 20.27 -24.35
C THR A 126 -3.59 19.63 -24.36
N PRO A 127 -4.68 20.42 -24.52
CA PRO A 127 -6.04 19.89 -24.52
C PRO A 127 -6.30 18.74 -25.51
N PRO A 128 -5.76 18.74 -26.76
CA PRO A 128 -5.91 17.62 -27.68
C PRO A 128 -5.22 16.34 -27.18
N SER A 129 -3.98 16.44 -26.72
CA SER A 129 -3.22 15.29 -26.19
C SER A 129 -3.83 14.75 -24.90
N TYR A 130 -4.34 15.62 -24.02
CA TYR A 130 -5.02 15.22 -22.80
C TYR A 130 -6.31 14.44 -23.06
N ARG A 131 -7.08 14.80 -24.10
CA ARG A 131 -8.29 14.05 -24.50
C ARG A 131 -7.94 12.65 -24.97
N LEU A 132 -6.92 12.51 -25.82
CA LEU A 132 -6.40 11.21 -26.25
C LEU A 132 -5.90 10.41 -25.05
N PHE A 133 -5.09 11.01 -24.19
CA PHE A 133 -4.59 10.39 -22.97
C PHE A 133 -5.72 9.87 -22.07
N LYS A 134 -6.79 10.65 -21.87
CA LYS A 134 -7.98 10.18 -21.12
C LYS A 134 -8.69 9.01 -21.78
N GLN A 135 -8.74 8.95 -23.11
CA GLN A 135 -9.34 7.83 -23.83
C GLN A 135 -8.55 6.53 -23.63
N PHE A 136 -7.21 6.61 -23.59
CA PHE A 136 -6.35 5.47 -23.25
C PHE A 136 -6.46 5.08 -21.77
N HIS A 137 -6.39 6.04 -20.84
CA HIS A 137 -6.45 5.77 -19.39
C HIS A 137 -7.82 5.33 -18.88
N GLY A 138 -8.90 5.67 -19.58
CA GLY A 138 -10.23 5.15 -19.30
C GLY A 138 -10.30 3.62 -19.38
N PHE A 139 -9.38 2.99 -20.12
CA PHE A 139 -9.27 1.53 -20.24
C PHE A 139 -8.56 0.88 -19.03
N ILE A 140 -7.60 1.58 -18.41
CA ILE A 140 -6.73 1.03 -17.35
C ILE A 140 -7.45 0.96 -15.99
N ARG A 141 -8.46 1.80 -15.74
CA ARG A 141 -9.21 1.79 -14.47
C ARG A 141 -10.25 0.66 -14.31
N TYR A 142 -10.47 -0.14 -15.35
CA TYR A 142 -11.47 -1.24 -15.34
C TYR A 142 -10.84 -2.64 -15.43
N SER A 143 -9.53 -2.77 -15.23
CA SER A 143 -8.82 -4.07 -15.19
C SER A 143 -8.44 -4.45 -13.77
#